data_AF-A0A316LT70-F1
#
_entry.id   AF-A0A316LT70-F1
#
_cell.length_a   1.000
_cell.length_b   1.000
_cell.length_c   1.000
_cell.angle_alpha   90.00
_cell.angle_beta   90.00
_cell.angle_gamma   90.00
#
_symmetry.space_group_name_H-M   'P 1'
#
loop_
_entity.id
_entity.type
_entity.pdbx_description
1 polymer ?
#
loop_
_entity_poly.entity_id
_entity_poly.type
_entity_poly.pdbx_seq_one_letter_code
_entity_poly.pdbx_strand_id
1 'polypeptide(L)'
;MNDGKKRKITAWEYQYDNGEVALLYHDAGIWRGKKINTVQSEYYQNPHKAIARIRELEAKIPGKDNFTFRKRNFEAGIEYLSDRCDMGVPIEQQSKEAQHHACAALLQMLNSCGSDVDGRRTILQVVSASLSGYIFRLCSEWELFTYGEPVPYETAPRIVCSRADGAGNALRQVMASLFLDTEELLAAGAAAGSVESHLPAYLPSVGNERQIIDCAYAQVCKGERDKENNEKYFDEPLAAQYRDTAVGINTAFFRAFDVENFVRRNRWVTIIQLGNKCELEMPIRIEGKILARSWCGDAWDFAAVRLLIDGFLRRIYTCGLSETEGEKQEVTNKKERERGLLLEHLKVASQRIDMHNSRRGTEKYRGLQRLWLEMQIVVLGELMSYMNMLGFWKADEGQATLNGWLHVLLPDVYPAPVDDLPVDDSKHVLNYETDSQDLLEKLVAAMVAPENCKHFMAVPVKGEFPMKKVDGTDIWGYVRGFQVTGKDGHRYRVPTLQIREDVLTEVAAMLIPIECDWLAVIKTVREQQPDYLVGKSKNVRLPVDGESRLCATLVLSVEKLSWLPKGAWNILLELTALIAQKTE
;
A
#
# COMPACT_ATOMS: atom_id res chain seq x y z
N MET A 1 62.94 25.77 19.64
CA MET A 1 61.62 26.41 19.66
C MET A 1 60.64 25.38 19.12
N ASN A 2 59.77 24.82 19.98
CA ASN A 2 58.72 23.91 19.55
C ASN A 2 57.51 24.76 19.17
N ASP A 3 57.32 25.03 17.87
CA ASP A 3 56.08 25.60 17.31
C ASP A 3 54.97 24.53 17.29
N GLY A 4 54.79 23.87 18.43
CA GLY A 4 53.72 22.94 18.65
C GLY A 4 52.39 23.69 18.72
N LYS A 5 51.48 23.46 17.76
CA LYS A 5 50.11 24.00 17.81
C LYS A 5 49.53 23.75 19.21
N LYS A 6 49.26 24.83 19.95
CA LYS A 6 48.64 24.80 21.30
C LYS A 6 47.36 23.97 21.22
N ARG A 7 47.07 23.20 22.28
CA ARG A 7 45.82 22.42 22.39
C ARG A 7 44.62 23.33 22.13
N LYS A 8 43.73 22.91 21.24
CA LYS A 8 42.49 23.59 20.85
C LYS A 8 41.34 22.60 20.90
N ILE A 9 40.19 23.02 21.44
CA ILE A 9 38.94 22.26 21.32
C ILE A 9 37.96 23.09 20.51
N THR A 10 37.40 22.45 19.48
CA THR A 10 36.25 22.96 18.73
C THR A 10 35.06 22.08 19.03
N ALA A 11 33.94 22.67 19.44
CA ALA A 11 32.72 21.96 19.80
C ALA A 11 31.53 22.48 19.00
N TRP A 12 30.67 21.56 18.57
CA TRP A 12 29.43 21.80 17.86
C TRP A 12 28.26 21.16 18.60
N GLU A 13 27.22 21.94 18.83
CA GLU A 13 25.95 21.49 19.42
C GLU A 13 24.90 21.36 18.33
N TYR A 14 24.22 20.22 18.26
CA TYR A 14 23.13 19.92 17.35
C TYR A 14 21.88 19.56 18.16
N GLN A 15 20.78 20.26 17.91
CA GLN A 15 19.52 20.03 18.61
C GLN A 15 18.55 19.22 17.74
N TYR A 16 18.00 18.15 18.30
CA TYR A 16 16.97 17.33 17.68
C TYR A 16 15.56 17.81 18.04
N ASP A 17 14.57 17.44 17.23
CA ASP A 17 13.18 17.93 17.37
C ASP A 17 12.49 17.49 18.68
N ASN A 18 13.00 16.45 19.34
CA ASN A 18 12.53 16.00 20.64
C ASN A 18 13.19 16.71 21.84
N GLY A 19 14.06 17.69 21.57
CA GLY A 19 14.82 18.42 22.59
C GLY A 19 16.12 17.74 23.04
N GLU A 20 16.45 16.55 22.51
CA GLU A 20 17.77 15.96 22.69
C GLU A 20 18.84 16.83 22.02
N VAL A 21 20.04 16.83 22.60
CA VAL A 21 21.19 17.56 22.09
C VAL A 21 22.35 16.60 21.88
N ALA A 22 22.90 16.58 20.67
CA ALA A 22 24.21 15.97 20.39
C ALA A 22 25.31 17.03 20.47
N LEU A 23 26.38 16.68 21.16
CA LEU A 23 27.60 17.48 21.26
C LEU A 23 28.72 16.71 20.56
N LEU A 24 29.24 17.25 19.45
CA LEU A 24 30.46 16.76 18.82
C LEU A 24 31.61 17.71 19.15
N TYR A 25 32.74 17.19 19.61
CA TYR A 25 33.92 18.03 19.83
C TYR A 25 35.20 17.36 19.36
N HIS A 26 36.09 18.20 18.82
CA HIS A 26 37.40 17.86 18.32
C HIS A 26 38.47 18.50 19.20
N ASP A 27 39.21 17.67 19.94
CA ASP A 27 40.36 18.06 20.75
C ASP A 27 41.65 17.75 19.98
N ALA A 28 42.37 18.80 19.59
CA ALA A 28 43.52 18.70 18.73
C ALA A 28 44.68 19.59 19.20
N GLY A 29 45.91 19.17 18.88
CA GLY A 29 47.12 19.95 19.15
C GLY A 29 48.08 19.23 20.08
N ILE A 30 48.83 19.97 20.89
CA ILE A 30 49.82 19.40 21.81
C ILE A 30 49.45 19.73 23.26
N TRP A 31 49.39 18.70 24.09
CA TRP A 31 49.13 18.80 25.52
C TRP A 31 50.18 18.02 26.30
N ARG A 32 50.88 18.69 27.22
CA ARG A 32 51.95 18.09 28.05
C ARG A 32 52.97 17.30 27.20
N GLY A 33 53.34 17.83 26.04
CA GLY A 33 54.29 17.21 25.11
C GLY A 33 53.74 16.07 24.24
N LYS A 34 52.47 15.69 24.37
CA LYS A 34 51.83 14.65 23.54
C LYS A 34 50.90 15.26 22.50
N LYS A 35 50.92 14.73 21.28
CA LYS A 35 49.96 15.09 20.22
C LYS A 35 48.60 14.47 20.55
N ILE A 36 47.56 15.29 20.50
CA ILE A 36 46.16 14.90 20.65
C ILE A 36 45.45 15.16 19.33
N ASN A 37 44.59 14.22 18.93
CA ASN A 37 43.66 14.36 17.81
C ASN A 37 42.50 13.40 18.07
N THR A 38 41.56 13.80 18.92
CA THR A 38 40.43 12.97 19.34
C THR A 38 39.13 13.68 19.01
N VAL A 39 38.19 12.94 18.44
CA VAL A 39 36.81 13.37 18.18
C VAL A 39 35.90 12.53 19.05
N GLN A 40 34.89 13.15 19.68
CA GLN A 40 33.89 12.45 20.48
C GLN A 40 32.50 13.04 20.21
N SER A 41 31.50 12.17 20.21
CA SER A 41 30.09 12.52 20.21
C SER A 41 29.46 12.14 21.57
N GLU A 42 28.64 13.03 22.12
CA GLU A 42 27.93 12.80 23.39
C GLU A 42 26.47 13.26 23.24
N TYR A 43 25.51 12.48 23.77
CA TYR A 43 24.08 12.78 23.68
C TYR A 43 23.50 13.15 25.04
N TYR A 44 22.67 14.19 25.05
CA TYR A 44 22.08 14.77 26.24
C TYR A 44 20.57 14.96 26.05
N GLN A 45 19.77 14.37 26.94
CA GLN A 45 18.30 14.52 26.91
C GLN A 45 17.81 15.95 27.22
N ASN A 46 18.66 16.83 27.75
CA ASN A 46 18.29 18.20 28.10
C ASN A 46 19.45 19.15 27.76
N PRO A 47 19.18 20.29 27.09
CA PRO A 47 20.18 21.31 26.76
C PRO A 47 21.03 21.78 27.95
N HIS A 48 20.48 21.84 29.16
CA HIS A 48 21.22 22.25 30.35
C HIS A 48 22.43 21.35 30.66
N LYS A 49 22.31 20.04 30.41
CA LYS A 49 23.44 19.10 30.62
C LYS A 49 24.51 19.29 29.55
N ALA A 50 24.12 19.52 28.30
CA ALA A 50 25.06 19.85 27.23
C ALA A 50 25.82 21.14 27.54
N ILE A 51 25.13 22.20 28.00
CA ILE A 51 25.76 23.46 28.43
C ILE A 51 26.75 23.24 29.58
N ALA A 52 26.39 22.43 30.58
CA ALA A 52 27.30 22.10 31.68
C ALA A 52 28.57 21.41 31.15
N ARG A 53 28.43 20.46 30.21
CA ARG A 53 29.55 19.79 29.57
C ARG A 53 30.45 20.75 28.78
N ILE A 54 29.87 21.65 28.00
CA ILE A 54 30.60 22.68 27.25
C ILE A 54 31.46 23.53 28.19
N ARG A 55 30.92 23.95 29.34
CA ARG A 55 31.66 24.71 30.37
C ARG A 55 32.80 23.90 30.97
N GLU A 56 32.61 22.59 31.20
CA GLU A 56 33.69 21.70 31.65
C GLU A 56 34.82 21.58 30.62
N LEU A 57 34.48 21.53 29.32
CA LEU A 57 35.46 21.47 28.24
C LEU A 57 36.24 22.80 28.13
N GLU A 58 35.54 23.93 28.19
CA GLU A 58 36.15 25.26 28.18
C GLU A 58 37.12 25.45 29.35
N ALA A 59 36.72 25.05 30.57
CA ALA A 59 37.55 25.15 31.77
C ALA A 59 38.86 24.34 31.71
N LYS A 60 38.95 23.33 30.83
CA LYS A 60 40.15 22.49 30.65
C LYS A 60 41.20 23.10 29.72
N ILE A 61 40.94 24.26 29.11
CA ILE A 61 41.82 24.87 28.11
C ILE A 61 42.41 26.20 28.60
N PRO A 62 43.73 26.39 28.49
CA PRO A 62 44.35 27.67 28.78
C PRO A 62 44.09 28.68 27.64
N GLY A 63 43.28 29.70 27.92
CA GLY A 63 43.05 30.85 27.03
C GLY A 63 41.81 30.73 26.15
N LYS A 64 41.02 31.81 26.08
CA LYS A 64 39.72 31.84 25.37
C LYS A 64 39.81 31.51 23.88
N ASP A 65 40.90 31.89 23.21
CA ASP A 65 41.06 31.69 21.76
C ASP A 65 41.29 30.22 21.36
N ASN A 66 41.58 29.36 22.34
CA ASN A 66 41.80 27.93 22.14
C ASN A 66 40.53 27.10 22.33
N PHE A 67 39.39 27.74 22.63
CA PHE A 67 38.09 27.12 22.66
C PHE A 67 37.19 27.76 21.61
N THR A 68 36.47 26.95 20.84
CA THR A 68 35.47 27.44 19.89
C THR A 68 34.22 26.61 20.04
N PHE A 69 33.09 27.28 20.24
CA PHE A 69 31.78 26.64 20.36
C PHE A 69 30.82 27.23 19.34
N ARG A 70 30.08 26.37 18.63
CA ARG A 70 29.03 26.78 17.69
C ARG A 70 27.79 25.92 17.87
N LYS A 71 26.63 26.55 17.86
CA LYS A 71 25.36 25.86 17.69
C LYS A 71 25.08 25.68 16.21
N ARG A 72 24.54 24.53 15.84
CA ARG A 72 24.16 24.13 14.48
C ARG A 72 22.81 23.44 14.54
N ASN A 73 22.09 23.48 13.42
CA ASN A 73 20.83 22.79 13.25
C ASN A 73 20.99 21.71 12.18
N PHE A 74 20.07 20.75 12.20
CA PHE A 74 19.80 19.90 11.04
C PHE A 74 18.84 20.66 10.13
N GLU A 75 19.33 21.01 8.95
CA GLU A 75 18.56 21.71 7.92
C GLU A 75 17.86 20.66 7.06
N ALA A 76 16.58 20.44 7.39
CA ALA A 76 15.73 19.47 6.74
C ALA A 76 14.27 19.91 6.85
N GLY A 77 13.42 19.44 5.94
CA GLY A 77 12.00 19.78 5.86
C GLY A 77 11.49 19.88 4.43
N ILE A 78 10.17 19.93 4.27
CA ILE A 78 9.51 20.03 2.95
C ILE A 78 9.98 21.27 2.15
N GLU A 79 10.41 22.33 2.83
CA GLU A 79 10.97 23.56 2.28
C GLU A 79 12.23 23.33 1.44
N TYR A 80 13.03 22.31 1.74
CA TYR A 80 14.28 22.01 1.04
C TYR A 80 14.09 21.09 -0.17
N LEU A 81 12.86 20.59 -0.42
CA LEU A 81 12.57 19.83 -1.65
C LEU A 81 12.86 20.66 -2.91
N SER A 82 12.66 21.98 -2.88
CA SER A 82 12.93 22.86 -4.04
C SER A 82 14.38 22.82 -4.51
N ASP A 83 15.30 22.58 -3.59
CA ASP A 83 16.73 22.76 -3.81
C ASP A 83 17.36 21.49 -4.43
N ARG A 84 16.60 20.39 -4.43
CA ARG A 84 17.03 19.08 -4.92
C ARG A 84 16.91 18.93 -6.43
N CYS A 85 18.06 19.04 -7.12
CA CYS A 85 18.16 18.85 -8.57
C CYS A 85 18.01 17.39 -9.03
N ASP A 86 18.19 16.41 -8.14
CA ASP A 86 18.12 14.97 -8.47
C ASP A 86 16.68 14.46 -8.65
N MET A 87 15.70 15.25 -8.23
CA MET A 87 14.27 14.97 -8.44
C MET A 87 13.79 15.29 -9.86
N GLY A 88 14.66 15.87 -10.68
CA GLY A 88 14.39 16.15 -12.09
C GLY A 88 13.43 17.33 -12.29
N VAL A 89 12.79 17.35 -13.46
CA VAL A 89 11.82 18.39 -13.84
C VAL A 89 10.48 18.13 -13.13
N PRO A 90 9.88 19.14 -12.47
CA PRO A 90 8.59 19.00 -11.79
C PRO A 90 7.52 18.37 -12.68
N ILE A 91 6.66 17.53 -12.10
CA ILE A 91 5.68 16.74 -12.85
C ILE A 91 4.71 17.61 -13.68
N GLU A 92 4.39 18.81 -13.22
CA GLU A 92 3.53 19.78 -13.94
C GLU A 92 4.15 20.22 -15.27
N GLN A 93 5.47 20.15 -15.40
CA GLN A 93 6.22 20.52 -16.60
C GLN A 93 6.53 19.31 -17.50
N GLN A 94 6.21 18.09 -17.05
CA GLN A 94 6.34 16.88 -17.86
C GLN A 94 5.22 16.77 -18.90
N SER A 95 5.38 15.85 -19.86
CA SER A 95 4.32 15.52 -20.83
C SER A 95 3.03 15.06 -20.15
N LYS A 96 1.89 15.24 -20.82
CA LYS A 96 0.59 14.79 -20.29
C LYS A 96 0.54 13.27 -20.12
N GLU A 97 1.21 12.53 -20.98
CA GLU A 97 1.38 11.10 -20.88
C GLU A 97 2.14 10.71 -19.61
N ALA A 98 3.23 11.41 -19.28
CA ALA A 98 3.99 11.18 -18.05
C ALA A 98 3.20 11.54 -16.78
N GLN A 99 2.44 12.64 -16.81
CA GLN A 99 1.52 13.01 -15.71
C GLN A 99 0.48 11.91 -15.48
N HIS A 100 -0.15 11.42 -16.55
CA HIS A 100 -1.16 10.37 -16.47
C HIS A 100 -0.57 9.03 -16.01
N HIS A 101 0.64 8.68 -16.48
CA HIS A 101 1.37 7.49 -16.05
C HIS A 101 1.66 7.50 -14.56
N ALA A 102 2.12 8.63 -14.01
CA ALA A 102 2.41 8.76 -12.59
C ALA A 102 1.16 8.60 -11.71
N CYS A 103 0.04 9.21 -12.10
CA CYS A 103 -1.26 9.02 -11.45
C CYS A 103 -1.72 7.56 -11.52
N ALA A 104 -1.60 6.91 -12.68
CA ALA A 104 -1.95 5.51 -12.84
C ALA A 104 -1.06 4.58 -11.98
N ALA A 105 0.24 4.86 -11.90
CA ALA A 105 1.17 4.11 -11.07
C ALA A 105 0.82 4.21 -9.57
N LEU A 106 0.37 5.38 -9.10
CA LEU A 106 -0.14 5.54 -7.73
C LEU A 106 -1.39 4.67 -7.49
N LEU A 107 -2.35 4.65 -8.43
CA LEU A 107 -3.53 3.81 -8.31
C LEU A 107 -3.19 2.31 -8.37
N GLN A 108 -2.20 1.91 -9.16
CA GLN A 108 -1.68 0.54 -9.17
C GLN A 108 -1.08 0.19 -7.81
N MET A 109 -0.26 1.07 -7.22
CA MET A 109 0.27 0.88 -5.87
C MET A 109 -0.86 0.71 -4.85
N LEU A 110 -1.88 1.57 -4.88
CA LEU A 110 -3.03 1.51 -3.96
C LEU A 110 -3.89 0.24 -4.11
N ASN A 111 -3.77 -0.49 -5.21
CA ASN A 111 -4.46 -1.77 -5.42
C ASN A 111 -3.54 -2.99 -5.29
N SER A 112 -2.25 -2.79 -4.99
CA SER A 112 -1.23 -3.85 -4.98
C SER A 112 -1.48 -4.96 -3.96
N CYS A 113 -2.17 -4.67 -2.86
CA CYS A 113 -2.50 -5.68 -1.83
C CYS A 113 -3.77 -6.50 -2.16
N GLY A 114 -4.38 -6.27 -3.32
CA GLY A 114 -5.63 -6.90 -3.74
C GLY A 114 -6.81 -5.93 -3.77
N SER A 115 -7.88 -6.35 -4.46
CA SER A 115 -9.12 -5.58 -4.59
C SER A 115 -10.08 -5.75 -3.41
N ASP A 116 -9.75 -6.62 -2.44
CA ASP A 116 -10.54 -6.79 -1.22
C ASP A 116 -10.40 -5.59 -0.28
N VAL A 117 -11.38 -5.43 0.61
CA VAL A 117 -11.46 -4.27 1.52
C VAL A 117 -10.22 -4.15 2.40
N ASP A 118 -9.69 -5.26 2.91
CA ASP A 118 -8.55 -5.23 3.82
C ASP A 118 -7.23 -4.99 3.07
N GLY A 119 -7.09 -5.52 1.86
CA GLY A 119 -6.01 -5.20 0.92
C GLY A 119 -5.94 -3.70 0.63
N ARG A 120 -7.05 -3.13 0.15
CA ARG A 120 -7.16 -1.67 -0.10
C ARG A 120 -6.90 -0.85 1.15
N ARG A 121 -7.44 -1.25 2.31
CA ARG A 121 -7.21 -0.57 3.59
C ARG A 121 -5.74 -0.54 3.98
N THR A 122 -5.05 -1.66 3.87
CA THR A 122 -3.66 -1.81 4.31
C THR A 122 -2.73 -0.83 3.60
N ILE A 123 -2.78 -0.79 2.27
CA ILE A 123 -1.89 0.09 1.50
C ILE A 123 -2.36 1.53 1.53
N LEU A 124 -3.68 1.79 1.53
CA LEU A 124 -4.20 3.14 1.67
C LEU A 124 -3.74 3.78 2.99
N GLN A 125 -3.84 3.07 4.12
CA GLN A 125 -3.35 3.55 5.41
C GLN A 125 -1.85 3.87 5.38
N VAL A 126 -1.04 3.04 4.71
CA VAL A 126 0.39 3.31 4.54
C VAL A 126 0.63 4.59 3.73
N VAL A 127 -0.05 4.74 2.60
CA VAL A 127 0.10 5.90 1.72
C VAL A 127 -0.42 7.16 2.39
N SER A 128 -1.66 7.16 2.90
CA SER A 128 -2.26 8.33 3.54
C SER A 128 -1.50 8.77 4.79
N ALA A 129 -1.03 7.83 5.62
CA ALA A 129 -0.22 8.17 6.78
C ALA A 129 1.15 8.74 6.39
N SER A 130 1.76 8.21 5.32
CA SER A 130 3.04 8.73 4.81
C SER A 130 2.89 10.14 4.29
N LEU A 131 1.88 10.39 3.45
CA LEU A 131 1.53 11.73 2.96
C LEU A 131 1.18 12.69 4.10
N SER A 132 0.48 12.21 5.13
CA SER A 132 0.18 13.00 6.33
C SER A 132 1.47 13.42 7.05
N GLY A 133 2.47 12.54 7.13
CA GLY A 133 3.76 12.81 7.76
C GLY A 133 4.50 14.01 7.16
N TYR A 134 4.47 14.15 5.82
CA TYR A 134 5.08 15.28 5.11
C TYR A 134 4.53 16.65 5.53
N ILE A 135 3.25 16.71 5.91
CA ILE A 135 2.56 17.98 6.19
C ILE A 135 2.20 18.15 7.67
N PHE A 136 2.46 17.14 8.52
CA PHE A 136 2.02 17.14 9.92
C PHE A 136 2.69 18.24 10.74
N ARG A 137 4.03 18.35 10.66
CA ARG A 137 4.81 19.40 11.34
C ARG A 137 4.34 20.79 10.92
N LEU A 138 4.06 20.94 9.65
CA LEU A 138 3.63 22.20 9.06
C LEU A 138 2.26 22.65 9.60
N CYS A 139 1.31 21.72 9.69
CA CYS A 139 0.02 21.98 10.35
C CYS A 139 0.15 22.29 11.85
N SER A 140 1.14 21.67 12.51
CA SER A 140 1.51 21.94 13.92
C SER A 140 2.02 23.36 14.12
N GLU A 141 3.01 23.77 13.32
CA GLU A 141 3.61 25.12 13.36
C GLU A 141 2.60 26.22 13.07
N TRP A 142 1.58 25.89 12.26
CA TRP A 142 0.48 26.76 11.93
C TRP A 142 -0.70 26.68 12.90
N GLU A 143 -0.58 25.92 14.00
CA GLU A 143 -1.61 25.80 15.03
C GLU A 143 -2.99 25.41 14.43
N LEU A 144 -3.00 24.57 13.39
CA LEU A 144 -4.25 24.17 12.71
C LEU A 144 -5.02 23.09 13.45
N PHE A 145 -4.35 22.35 14.33
CA PHE A 145 -4.96 21.26 15.07
C PHE A 145 -5.90 21.77 16.15
N THR A 146 -7.05 21.10 16.28
CA THR A 146 -8.02 21.37 17.33
C THR A 146 -8.05 20.20 18.32
N TYR A 147 -7.88 20.51 19.59
CA TYR A 147 -7.75 19.50 20.64
C TYR A 147 -9.07 19.31 21.38
N GLY A 148 -9.79 18.23 21.07
CA GLY A 148 -10.93 17.79 21.88
C GLY A 148 -10.53 17.13 23.20
N GLU A 149 -9.33 16.55 23.24
CA GLU A 149 -8.70 15.93 24.42
C GLU A 149 -7.21 16.34 24.45
N PRO A 150 -6.53 16.32 25.62
CA PRO A 150 -5.13 16.70 25.72
C PRO A 150 -4.23 15.75 24.90
N VAL A 151 -3.43 16.32 24.00
CA VAL A 151 -2.36 15.61 23.29
C VAL A 151 -1.04 16.00 23.96
N PRO A 152 -0.33 15.05 24.62
CA PRO A 152 0.85 15.38 25.43
C PRO A 152 2.03 15.86 24.60
N TYR A 153 2.16 15.39 23.36
CA TYR A 153 3.07 15.91 22.36
C TYR A 153 2.58 15.54 20.96
N GLU A 154 2.83 16.43 20.01
CA GLU A 154 2.50 16.24 18.60
C GLU A 154 3.61 15.43 17.91
N THR A 155 3.21 14.42 17.14
CA THR A 155 4.09 13.55 16.36
C THR A 155 3.37 13.05 15.12
N ALA A 156 4.11 12.84 14.03
CA ALA A 156 3.59 12.29 12.79
C ALA A 156 3.04 10.85 12.97
N PRO A 157 2.21 10.36 12.04
CA PRO A 157 1.61 9.03 12.12
C PRO A 157 2.62 7.90 12.31
N ARG A 158 2.27 6.92 13.15
CA ARG A 158 3.08 5.72 13.34
C ARG A 158 2.31 4.46 12.97
N ILE A 159 2.93 3.61 12.15
CA ILE A 159 2.35 2.34 11.72
C ILE A 159 3.18 1.19 12.28
N VAL A 160 2.51 0.18 12.82
CA VAL A 160 3.11 -1.12 13.15
C VAL A 160 2.49 -2.20 12.29
N CYS A 161 3.32 -2.79 11.44
CA CYS A 161 3.01 -3.94 10.61
C CYS A 161 3.40 -5.23 11.32
N SER A 162 2.48 -6.19 11.43
CA SER A 162 2.82 -7.51 11.96
C SER A 162 3.83 -8.23 11.07
N ARG A 163 4.65 -9.14 11.63
CA ARG A 163 5.64 -9.87 10.83
C ARG A 163 4.96 -10.95 9.98
N ALA A 164 5.34 -11.03 8.71
CA ALA A 164 5.01 -12.12 7.81
C ALA A 164 6.09 -12.26 6.73
N ASP A 165 6.20 -13.45 6.14
CA ASP A 165 7.08 -13.68 5.00
C ASP A 165 6.67 -12.77 3.83
N GLY A 166 7.64 -12.18 3.15
CA GLY A 166 7.40 -11.21 2.06
C GLY A 166 7.07 -9.78 2.52
N ALA A 167 6.55 -9.57 3.74
CA ALA A 167 6.14 -8.24 4.22
C ALA A 167 7.30 -7.22 4.28
N GLY A 168 8.52 -7.67 4.57
CA GLY A 168 9.70 -6.80 4.55
C GLY A 168 10.07 -6.32 3.14
N ASN A 169 9.96 -7.19 2.15
CA ASN A 169 10.24 -6.85 0.75
C ASN A 169 9.15 -5.94 0.18
N ALA A 170 7.88 -6.26 0.47
CA ALA A 170 6.74 -5.39 0.16
C ALA A 170 6.93 -3.99 0.74
N LEU A 171 7.23 -3.90 2.05
CA LEU A 171 7.45 -2.60 2.69
C LEU A 171 8.62 -1.84 2.06
N ARG A 172 9.72 -2.51 1.72
CA ARG A 172 10.87 -1.88 1.05
C ARG A 172 10.47 -1.26 -0.30
N GLN A 173 9.67 -1.94 -1.12
CA GLN A 173 9.18 -1.40 -2.40
C GLN A 173 8.25 -0.21 -2.20
N VAL A 174 7.32 -0.31 -1.24
CA VAL A 174 6.43 0.80 -0.89
C VAL A 174 7.23 2.02 -0.43
N MET A 175 8.22 1.83 0.45
CA MET A 175 9.07 2.92 0.91
C MET A 175 9.92 3.52 -0.20
N ALA A 176 10.38 2.74 -1.17
CA ALA A 176 11.11 3.27 -2.33
C ALA A 176 10.26 4.22 -3.18
N SER A 177 8.93 4.08 -3.13
CA SER A 177 7.98 4.96 -3.83
C SER A 177 7.58 6.18 -3.00
N LEU A 178 7.45 6.01 -1.68
CA LEU A 178 6.91 7.03 -0.78
C LEU A 178 7.98 7.93 -0.16
N PHE A 179 9.23 7.49 -0.06
CA PHE A 179 10.30 8.28 0.54
C PHE A 179 10.80 9.38 -0.38
N LEU A 180 10.88 10.58 0.17
CA LEU A 180 11.55 11.74 -0.39
C LEU A 180 12.59 12.21 0.62
N ASP A 181 13.76 12.54 0.10
CA ASP A 181 14.84 13.13 0.88
C ASP A 181 14.62 14.64 0.96
N THR A 182 14.40 15.11 2.18
CA THR A 182 14.04 16.47 2.53
C THR A 182 15.18 17.21 3.24
N GLU A 183 16.41 16.68 3.22
CA GLU A 183 17.59 17.38 3.73
C GLU A 183 18.05 18.48 2.76
N GLU A 184 18.55 19.60 3.31
CA GLU A 184 19.25 20.62 2.55
C GLU A 184 20.50 20.03 1.89
N LEU A 185 20.66 20.23 0.59
CA LEU A 185 21.87 19.77 -0.11
C LEU A 185 23.09 20.56 0.35
N LEU A 186 24.09 19.84 0.85
CA LEU A 186 25.32 20.45 1.31
C LEU A 186 26.07 21.12 0.14
N ALA A 187 26.19 22.44 0.19
CA ALA A 187 26.92 23.19 -0.83
C ALA A 187 28.41 22.81 -0.82
N ALA A 188 29.00 22.74 -2.01
CA ALA A 188 30.43 22.50 -2.15
C ALA A 188 31.21 23.58 -1.38
N GLY A 189 32.08 23.16 -0.45
CA GLY A 189 32.94 24.03 0.35
C GLY A 189 32.29 24.40 1.66
N ALA A 190 31.45 23.50 2.16
CA ALA A 190 30.71 23.66 3.39
C ALA A 190 31.63 24.02 4.56
N ALA A 191 31.12 24.85 5.46
CA ALA A 191 31.87 25.25 6.63
C ALA A 191 32.05 24.06 7.60
N ALA A 192 33.12 24.11 8.39
CA ALA A 192 33.30 23.15 9.47
C ALA A 192 32.09 23.15 10.42
N GLY A 193 31.60 21.94 10.70
CA GLY A 193 30.39 21.71 11.49
C GLY A 193 29.09 21.65 10.69
N SER A 194 29.10 21.87 9.38
CA SER A 194 27.94 21.53 8.54
C SER A 194 27.74 20.02 8.48
N VAL A 195 26.51 19.59 8.24
CA VAL A 195 26.11 18.18 8.27
C VAL A 195 25.72 17.72 6.87
N GLU A 196 26.07 16.48 6.53
CA GLU A 196 25.47 15.73 5.44
C GLU A 196 24.95 14.41 6.00
N SER A 197 23.69 14.07 5.75
CA SER A 197 23.08 12.86 6.28
C SER A 197 22.94 11.77 5.22
N HIS A 198 23.06 10.53 5.68
CA HIS A 198 22.67 9.35 4.93
C HIS A 198 21.31 8.88 5.44
N LEU A 199 20.26 9.12 4.65
CA LEU A 199 18.87 8.88 5.02
C LEU A 199 18.22 7.81 4.12
N PRO A 200 18.45 6.51 4.36
CA PRO A 200 17.77 5.46 3.60
C PRO A 200 16.26 5.44 3.88
N ALA A 201 15.48 5.14 2.83
CA ALA A 201 14.01 4.97 2.88
C ALA A 201 13.56 3.77 3.74
N TYR A 202 14.43 2.77 3.90
CA TYR A 202 14.13 1.54 4.60
C TYR A 202 15.35 1.03 5.37
N LEU A 203 15.13 0.66 6.64
CA LEU A 203 16.15 0.20 7.57
C LEU A 203 15.97 -1.28 7.95
N PRO A 204 17.04 -2.09 8.01
CA PRO A 204 18.39 -1.78 7.57
C PRO A 204 18.50 -1.70 6.04
N SER A 205 19.51 -0.97 5.58
CA SER A 205 19.83 -0.79 4.16
C SER A 205 20.33 -2.10 3.55
N VAL A 206 21.23 -2.81 4.24
CA VAL A 206 21.92 -4.00 3.72
C VAL A 206 21.50 -5.30 4.43
N GLY A 207 21.09 -5.25 5.70
CA GLY A 207 20.56 -6.38 6.48
C GLY A 207 21.51 -7.01 7.51
N ASN A 208 22.73 -6.49 7.65
CA ASN A 208 23.74 -7.00 8.60
C ASN A 208 23.99 -6.07 9.79
N GLU A 209 23.45 -4.87 9.71
CA GLU A 209 23.62 -3.79 10.66
C GLU A 209 22.84 -4.09 11.96
N ARG A 210 23.43 -3.71 13.09
CA ARG A 210 22.88 -4.01 14.43
C ARG A 210 22.43 -2.76 15.18
N GLN A 211 22.88 -1.59 14.74
CA GLN A 211 22.44 -0.29 15.24
C GLN A 211 21.91 0.55 14.08
N ILE A 212 20.91 1.38 14.36
CA ILE A 212 20.32 2.27 13.35
C ILE A 212 21.35 3.30 12.89
N ILE A 213 22.22 3.80 13.76
CA ILE A 213 23.29 4.74 13.40
C ILE A 213 24.30 4.15 12.41
N ASP A 214 24.43 2.83 12.33
CA ASP A 214 25.28 2.18 11.31
C ASP A 214 24.65 2.27 9.91
N CYS A 215 23.34 2.51 9.82
CA CYS A 215 22.57 2.55 8.57
C CYS A 215 22.13 3.96 8.18
N ALA A 216 21.79 4.79 9.17
CA ALA A 216 21.27 6.13 9.00
C ALA A 216 21.98 7.06 9.98
N TYR A 217 22.81 7.94 9.43
CA TYR A 217 23.70 8.79 10.21
C TYR A 217 23.86 10.16 9.58
N ALA A 218 24.38 11.08 10.37
CA ALA A 218 24.74 12.44 9.98
C ALA A 218 26.26 12.61 10.13
N GLN A 219 26.95 12.93 9.04
CA GLN A 219 28.38 13.18 9.03
C GLN A 219 28.67 14.67 9.19
N VAL A 220 29.64 15.01 10.04
CA VAL A 220 30.00 16.41 10.29
C VAL A 220 31.23 16.79 9.48
N CYS A 221 31.10 17.80 8.63
CA CYS A 221 32.14 18.29 7.75
C CYS A 221 33.28 18.99 8.54
N LYS A 222 34.52 18.72 8.14
CA LYS A 222 35.74 19.34 8.67
C LYS A 222 36.00 20.74 8.10
N GLY A 223 35.28 21.15 7.06
CA GLY A 223 35.55 22.37 6.29
C GLY A 223 36.82 22.26 5.44
N GLU A 224 37.19 21.04 5.07
CA GLU A 224 38.36 20.71 4.26
C GLU A 224 37.94 19.78 3.13
N ARG A 225 38.54 19.94 1.95
CA ARG A 225 38.38 19.00 0.85
C ARG A 225 39.59 18.09 0.68
N ASP A 226 39.37 16.92 0.10
CA ASP A 226 40.43 16.02 -0.32
C ASP A 226 41.03 16.43 -1.68
N LYS A 227 41.91 15.58 -2.22
CA LYS A 227 42.58 15.85 -3.51
C LYS A 227 41.65 15.69 -4.71
N GLU A 228 40.56 14.96 -4.55
CA GLU A 228 39.52 14.73 -5.55
C GLU A 228 38.39 15.75 -5.43
N ASN A 229 38.57 16.76 -4.55
CA ASN A 229 37.63 17.83 -4.29
C ASN A 229 36.33 17.38 -3.60
N ASN A 230 36.37 16.22 -2.91
CA ASN A 230 35.30 15.77 -2.03
C ASN A 230 35.46 16.39 -0.64
N GLU A 231 34.35 16.66 0.03
CA GLU A 231 34.34 17.13 1.42
C GLU A 231 34.88 16.05 2.37
N LYS A 232 35.56 16.47 3.44
CA LYS A 232 36.04 15.57 4.49
C LYS A 232 35.17 15.66 5.72
N TYR A 233 34.93 14.51 6.32
CA TYR A 233 34.10 14.36 7.52
C TYR A 233 34.89 13.90 8.72
N PHE A 234 34.39 14.18 9.92
CA PHE A 234 34.84 13.51 11.13
C PHE A 234 34.43 12.04 11.14
N ASP A 235 35.27 11.19 11.72
CA ASP A 235 35.05 9.73 11.73
C ASP A 235 33.90 9.30 12.65
N GLU A 236 33.48 10.20 13.55
CA GLU A 236 32.40 9.98 14.51
C GLU A 236 31.09 10.57 13.95
N PRO A 237 30.12 9.73 13.53
CA PRO A 237 28.84 10.20 13.04
C PRO A 237 27.89 10.62 14.17
N LEU A 238 26.90 11.43 13.82
CA LEU A 238 25.73 11.70 14.64
C LEU A 238 24.55 10.83 14.20
N ALA A 239 23.52 10.75 15.05
CA ALA A 239 22.31 10.02 14.71
C ALA A 239 21.54 10.81 13.66
N ALA A 240 21.04 10.16 12.62
CA ALA A 240 20.26 10.81 11.59
C ALA A 240 18.99 11.47 12.15
N GLN A 241 18.66 12.63 11.59
CA GLN A 241 17.40 13.32 11.80
C GLN A 241 16.65 13.39 10.47
N TYR A 242 15.63 12.55 10.35
CA TYR A 242 14.63 12.62 9.31
C TYR A 242 13.58 13.68 9.70
N ARG A 243 13.07 14.42 8.73
CA ARG A 243 11.98 15.40 8.94
C ARG A 243 11.06 15.41 7.74
N ASP A 244 9.75 15.55 7.95
CA ASP A 244 8.73 15.67 6.91
C ASP A 244 8.87 14.59 5.82
N THR A 245 8.96 13.33 6.22
CA THR A 245 9.12 12.20 5.29
C THR A 245 8.55 10.91 5.89
N ALA A 246 8.72 9.78 5.21
CA ALA A 246 8.30 8.48 5.69
C ALA A 246 9.44 7.47 5.64
N VAL A 247 9.61 6.67 6.70
CA VAL A 247 10.70 5.67 6.78
C VAL A 247 10.16 4.30 7.21
N GLY A 248 10.59 3.26 6.51
CA GLY A 248 10.33 1.88 6.89
C GLY A 248 11.43 1.34 7.79
N ILE A 249 11.09 0.59 8.84
CA ILE A 249 12.06 -0.04 9.71
C ILE A 249 11.69 -1.49 10.02
N ASN A 250 12.57 -2.41 9.64
CA ASN A 250 12.53 -3.78 10.11
C ASN A 250 13.14 -3.88 11.50
N THR A 251 12.27 -3.86 12.50
CA THR A 251 12.68 -3.89 13.91
C THR A 251 13.40 -5.17 14.29
N ALA A 252 13.35 -6.25 13.50
CA ALA A 252 14.02 -7.50 13.83
C ALA A 252 15.53 -7.34 14.04
N PHE A 253 16.17 -6.47 13.27
CA PHE A 253 17.63 -6.26 13.26
C PHE A 253 18.13 -5.40 14.42
N PHE A 254 17.28 -4.55 15.00
CA PHE A 254 17.68 -3.55 15.97
C PHE A 254 17.23 -3.89 17.41
N ARG A 255 17.91 -3.32 18.40
CA ARG A 255 17.49 -3.43 19.80
C ARG A 255 16.29 -2.51 20.05
N ALA A 256 15.40 -2.88 20.98
CA ALA A 256 14.21 -2.07 21.30
C ALA A 256 14.56 -0.63 21.69
N PHE A 257 15.59 -0.45 22.52
CA PHE A 257 16.08 0.88 22.93
C PHE A 257 16.53 1.75 21.75
N ASP A 258 17.15 1.15 20.74
CA ASP A 258 17.62 1.86 19.55
C ASP A 258 16.43 2.34 18.68
N VAL A 259 15.46 1.44 18.47
CA VAL A 259 14.20 1.76 17.78
C VAL A 259 13.42 2.85 18.54
N GLU A 260 13.34 2.77 19.86
CA GLU A 260 12.64 3.77 20.68
C GLU A 260 13.31 5.15 20.59
N ASN A 261 14.64 5.21 20.69
CA ASN A 261 15.38 6.47 20.51
C ASN A 261 15.20 7.05 19.12
N PHE A 262 15.22 6.20 18.09
CA PHE A 262 14.96 6.63 16.71
C PHE A 262 13.56 7.22 16.56
N VAL A 263 12.53 6.56 17.09
CA VAL A 263 11.14 7.06 17.05
C VAL A 263 11.02 8.39 17.79
N ARG A 264 11.59 8.51 18.99
CA ARG A 264 11.54 9.79 19.74
C ARG A 264 12.21 10.91 18.98
N ARG A 265 13.41 10.68 18.44
CA ARG A 265 14.22 11.70 17.77
C ARG A 265 13.56 12.22 16.49
N ASN A 266 12.89 11.33 15.75
CA ASN A 266 12.30 11.61 14.44
C ASN A 266 10.77 11.76 14.53
N ARG A 267 10.29 12.63 15.44
CA ARG A 267 8.85 12.80 15.70
C ARG A 267 8.05 13.34 14.52
N TRP A 268 8.69 14.01 13.56
CA TRP A 268 8.04 14.60 12.39
C TRP A 268 8.05 13.68 11.16
N VAL A 269 8.20 12.37 11.38
CA VAL A 269 8.36 11.38 10.33
C VAL A 269 7.35 10.28 10.50
N THR A 270 6.72 9.86 9.40
CA THR A 270 5.87 8.68 9.43
C THR A 270 6.75 7.44 9.51
N ILE A 271 6.76 6.76 10.65
CA ILE A 271 7.57 5.57 10.87
C ILE A 271 6.71 4.32 10.71
N ILE A 272 7.08 3.46 9.74
CA ILE A 272 6.41 2.19 9.46
C ILE A 272 7.28 1.04 9.95
N GLN A 273 6.88 0.44 11.07
CA GLN A 273 7.66 -0.59 11.75
C GLN A 273 7.18 -1.98 11.37
N LEU A 274 8.07 -2.82 10.84
CA LEU A 274 7.83 -4.24 10.72
C LEU A 274 8.19 -4.94 12.04
N GLY A 275 7.18 -5.37 12.77
CA GLY A 275 7.28 -5.89 14.14
C GLY A 275 7.13 -4.80 15.21
N ASN A 276 6.87 -5.25 16.44
CA ASN A 276 6.54 -4.38 17.56
C ASN A 276 7.67 -4.36 18.60
N LYS A 277 8.59 -3.39 18.51
CA LYS A 277 9.67 -3.16 19.49
C LYS A 277 9.65 -1.76 20.12
N CYS A 278 8.55 -1.02 19.96
CA CYS A 278 8.39 0.33 20.50
C CYS A 278 6.97 0.50 21.03
N GLU A 279 6.80 1.07 22.22
CA GLU A 279 5.52 1.16 22.92
C GLU A 279 5.10 2.62 23.26
N LEU A 280 5.75 3.62 22.65
CA LEU A 280 5.58 5.04 23.01
C LEU A 280 4.15 5.57 22.82
N GLU A 281 3.58 5.36 21.64
CA GLU A 281 2.19 5.69 21.32
C GLU A 281 1.44 4.48 20.79
N MET A 282 0.10 4.55 20.80
CA MET A 282 -0.75 3.53 20.17
C MET A 282 -0.72 3.71 18.64
N PRO A 283 -0.07 2.80 17.89
CA PRO A 283 0.15 2.96 16.46
C PRO A 283 -1.09 2.54 15.66
N ILE A 284 -1.13 2.94 14.40
CA ILE A 284 -2.00 2.31 13.39
C ILE A 284 -1.47 0.90 13.15
N ARG A 285 -2.31 -0.12 13.28
CA ARG A 285 -1.91 -1.52 13.13
C ARG A 285 -2.35 -2.04 11.76
N ILE A 286 -1.40 -2.64 11.03
CA ILE A 286 -1.67 -3.32 9.76
C ILE A 286 -1.15 -4.76 9.79
N GLU A 287 -1.78 -5.63 9.02
CA GLU A 287 -1.39 -7.03 8.94
C GLU A 287 -0.32 -7.26 7.88
N GLY A 288 0.84 -7.77 8.29
CA GLY A 288 1.94 -8.06 7.37
C GLY A 288 1.60 -9.12 6.33
N LYS A 289 0.69 -10.05 6.63
CA LYS A 289 0.23 -11.05 5.65
C LYS A 289 -0.51 -10.40 4.47
N ILE A 290 -1.23 -9.31 4.73
CA ILE A 290 -1.95 -8.56 3.69
C ILE A 290 -0.94 -7.71 2.92
N LEU A 291 -0.06 -6.99 3.63
CA LEU A 291 1.00 -6.20 2.99
C LEU A 291 1.89 -7.07 2.10
N ALA A 292 2.21 -8.31 2.50
CA ALA A 292 3.01 -9.23 1.70
C ALA A 292 2.40 -9.58 0.34
N ARG A 293 1.09 -9.37 0.12
CA ARG A 293 0.44 -9.60 -1.18
C ARG A 293 0.96 -8.64 -2.25
N SER A 294 1.33 -7.40 -1.88
CA SER A 294 1.88 -6.43 -2.84
C SER A 294 3.22 -6.85 -3.44
N TRP A 295 3.92 -7.77 -2.78
CA TRP A 295 5.16 -8.34 -3.31
C TRP A 295 4.93 -9.33 -4.46
N CYS A 296 3.74 -9.94 -4.56
CA CYS A 296 3.45 -11.03 -5.49
C CYS A 296 2.74 -10.59 -6.78
N GLY A 297 2.40 -9.30 -6.93
CA GLY A 297 1.68 -8.75 -8.08
C GLY A 297 2.57 -8.02 -9.08
N ASP A 298 1.95 -7.46 -10.13
CA ASP A 298 2.64 -6.57 -11.06
C ASP A 298 3.18 -5.35 -10.31
N ALA A 299 4.49 -5.12 -10.39
CA ALA A 299 5.13 -3.98 -9.76
C ALA A 299 4.68 -2.68 -10.44
N TRP A 300 4.39 -1.65 -9.64
CA TRP A 300 4.14 -0.30 -10.14
C TRP A 300 5.46 0.45 -10.37
N ASP A 301 5.40 1.54 -11.14
CA ASP A 301 6.57 2.40 -11.35
C ASP A 301 6.85 3.26 -10.12
N PHE A 302 7.87 2.86 -9.33
CA PHE A 302 8.27 3.55 -8.10
C PHE A 302 8.70 4.99 -8.36
N ALA A 303 9.39 5.25 -9.47
CA ALA A 303 9.92 6.58 -9.79
C ALA A 303 8.77 7.52 -10.19
N ALA A 304 7.80 7.03 -10.95
CA ALA A 304 6.62 7.80 -11.34
C ALA A 304 5.75 8.16 -10.12
N VAL A 305 5.52 7.23 -9.19
CA VAL A 305 4.82 7.53 -7.94
C VAL A 305 5.55 8.58 -7.13
N ARG A 306 6.87 8.43 -6.97
CA ARG A 306 7.69 9.39 -6.22
C ARG A 306 7.66 10.79 -6.84
N LEU A 307 7.68 10.87 -8.18
CA LEU A 307 7.56 12.12 -8.92
C LEU A 307 6.19 12.80 -8.72
N LEU A 308 5.11 12.02 -8.67
CA LEU A 308 3.77 12.54 -8.35
C LEU A 308 3.70 13.13 -6.93
N ILE A 309 4.29 12.43 -5.96
CA ILE A 309 4.31 12.87 -4.55
C ILE A 309 5.15 14.15 -4.41
N ASP A 310 6.33 14.22 -5.06
CA ASP A 310 7.16 15.43 -5.06
C ASP A 310 6.38 16.63 -5.61
N GLY A 311 5.74 16.50 -6.79
CA GLY A 311 4.93 17.57 -7.35
C GLY A 311 3.76 17.98 -6.46
N PHE A 312 3.06 17.00 -5.87
CA PHE A 312 1.96 17.22 -4.93
C PHE A 312 2.42 18.04 -3.71
N LEU A 313 3.55 17.66 -3.11
CA LEU A 313 4.10 18.33 -1.94
C LEU A 313 4.65 19.72 -2.27
N ARG A 314 5.32 19.90 -3.41
CA ARG A 314 5.71 21.22 -3.91
C ARG A 314 4.50 22.10 -4.13
N ARG A 315 3.39 21.58 -4.67
CA ARG A 315 2.15 22.36 -4.79
C ARG A 315 1.63 22.79 -3.43
N ILE A 316 1.52 21.89 -2.47
CA ILE A 316 1.10 22.24 -1.11
C ILE A 316 2.00 23.35 -0.57
N TYR A 317 3.32 23.15 -0.63
CA TYR A 317 4.29 24.11 -0.11
C TYR A 317 4.25 25.48 -0.83
N THR A 318 4.19 25.49 -2.16
CA THR A 318 4.20 26.73 -2.96
C THR A 318 2.85 27.45 -2.99
N CYS A 319 1.73 26.73 -2.93
CA CYS A 319 0.41 27.35 -2.92
C CYS A 319 0.08 27.92 -1.54
N GLY A 320 0.56 27.29 -0.47
CA GLY A 320 0.18 27.68 0.88
C GLY A 320 1.26 28.33 1.73
N LEU A 321 2.57 28.09 1.51
CA LEU A 321 3.42 27.85 2.70
C LEU A 321 4.85 28.43 2.70
N SER A 322 5.40 28.97 1.62
CA SER A 322 6.81 29.44 1.62
C SER A 322 6.98 30.87 2.13
N GLU A 323 7.20 31.16 3.42
CA GLU A 323 7.47 32.54 3.88
C GLU A 323 8.82 33.09 3.37
N THR A 324 8.78 34.05 2.43
CA THR A 324 9.96 34.83 2.05
C THR A 324 9.82 36.28 2.48
N GLU A 325 10.83 36.83 3.15
CA GLU A 325 10.86 38.26 3.53
C GLU A 325 10.81 39.13 2.27
N GLY A 326 9.86 40.09 2.23
CA GLY A 326 9.67 41.00 1.10
C GLY A 326 8.61 40.57 0.07
N GLU A 327 7.78 39.58 0.40
CA GLU A 327 6.67 39.16 -0.47
C GLU A 327 5.65 40.26 -0.74
N LYS A 328 5.12 40.28 -1.98
CA LYS A 328 4.01 41.14 -2.36
C LYS A 328 2.76 40.75 -1.59
N GLN A 329 1.96 41.73 -1.14
CA GLN A 329 0.70 41.53 -0.41
C GLN A 329 -0.24 40.50 -1.06
N GLU A 330 -0.24 40.38 -2.39
CA GLU A 330 -1.04 39.40 -3.14
C GLU A 330 -0.65 37.93 -2.82
N VAL A 331 0.63 37.66 -2.60
CA VAL A 331 1.15 36.34 -2.22
C VAL A 331 0.74 36.00 -0.80
N THR A 332 0.88 36.95 0.13
CA THR A 332 0.45 36.79 1.53
C THR A 332 -1.05 36.48 1.63
N ASN A 333 -1.89 37.23 0.91
CA ASN A 333 -3.33 37.00 0.89
C ASN A 333 -3.71 35.62 0.33
N LYS A 334 -2.95 35.11 -0.65
CA LYS A 334 -3.15 33.75 -1.21
C LYS A 334 -2.85 32.68 -0.17
N LYS A 335 -1.76 32.82 0.59
CA LYS A 335 -1.38 31.86 1.64
C LYS A 335 -2.36 31.81 2.79
N GLU A 336 -2.81 32.97 3.28
CA GLU A 336 -3.84 33.02 4.33
C GLU A 336 -5.13 32.33 3.88
N ARG A 337 -5.49 32.48 2.59
CA ARG A 337 -6.64 31.78 2.01
C ARG A 337 -6.44 30.27 2.00
N GLU A 338 -5.30 29.76 1.53
CA GLU A 338 -5.01 28.32 1.52
C GLU A 338 -4.94 27.73 2.94
N ARG A 339 -4.33 28.45 3.89
CA ARG A 339 -4.33 28.07 5.31
C ARG A 339 -5.77 27.99 5.85
N GLY A 340 -6.62 28.96 5.49
CA GLY A 340 -8.03 28.95 5.82
C GLY A 340 -8.78 27.75 5.22
N LEU A 341 -8.50 27.39 3.97
CA LEU A 341 -9.10 26.22 3.31
C LEU A 341 -8.69 24.91 4.00
N LEU A 342 -7.40 24.73 4.31
CA LEU A 342 -6.91 23.56 5.05
C LEU A 342 -7.55 23.45 6.43
N LEU A 343 -7.71 24.57 7.14
CA LEU A 343 -8.39 24.62 8.42
C LEU A 343 -9.86 24.18 8.30
N GLU A 344 -10.58 24.62 7.28
CA GLU A 344 -11.96 24.18 7.03
C GLU A 344 -12.03 22.69 6.68
N HIS A 345 -11.10 22.18 5.86
CA HIS A 345 -11.01 20.74 5.56
C HIS A 345 -10.77 19.92 6.84
N LEU A 346 -9.89 20.38 7.74
CA LEU A 346 -9.66 19.75 9.04
C LEU A 346 -10.91 19.76 9.93
N LYS A 347 -11.65 20.88 9.99
CA LYS A 347 -12.93 20.96 10.72
C LYS A 347 -13.95 19.96 10.18
N VAL A 348 -14.06 19.84 8.86
CA VAL A 348 -14.97 18.86 8.23
C VAL A 348 -14.54 17.43 8.58
N ALA A 349 -13.26 17.10 8.51
CA ALA A 349 -12.75 15.79 8.91
C ALA A 349 -13.03 15.48 10.39
N SER A 350 -12.81 16.48 11.26
CA SER A 350 -13.09 16.43 12.70
C SER A 350 -14.57 16.11 12.98
N GLN A 351 -15.50 16.81 12.31
CA GLN A 351 -16.94 16.54 12.41
C GLN A 351 -17.33 15.12 11.96
N ARG A 352 -16.66 14.60 10.91
CA ARG A 352 -16.89 13.24 10.41
C ARG A 352 -16.45 12.20 11.44
N ILE A 353 -15.31 12.41 12.08
CA ILE A 353 -14.82 11.53 13.16
C ILE A 353 -15.73 11.62 14.39
N ASP A 354 -16.29 12.79 14.71
CA ASP A 354 -17.27 12.92 15.80
C ASP A 354 -18.53 12.10 15.52
N MET A 355 -19.01 12.11 14.27
CA MET A 355 -20.14 11.27 13.86
C MET A 355 -19.83 9.78 14.05
N HIS A 356 -18.63 9.31 13.66
CA HIS A 356 -18.17 7.95 13.95
C HIS A 356 -18.15 7.65 15.46
N ASN A 357 -17.53 8.55 16.22
CA ASN A 357 -17.37 8.43 17.67
C ASN A 357 -18.71 8.49 18.43
N SER A 358 -19.77 9.05 17.85
CA SER A 358 -21.10 9.05 18.46
C SER A 358 -21.82 7.69 18.43
N ARG A 359 -21.44 6.78 17.51
CA ARG A 359 -22.12 5.48 17.33
C ARG A 359 -21.83 4.51 18.46
N ARG A 360 -22.82 3.75 18.91
CA ARG A 360 -22.58 2.72 19.94
C ARG A 360 -21.85 1.52 19.32
N GLY A 361 -20.88 0.97 20.06
CA GLY A 361 -20.15 -0.24 19.67
C GLY A 361 -18.96 -0.03 18.74
N THR A 362 -18.70 1.19 18.27
CA THR A 362 -17.51 1.50 17.46
C THR A 362 -16.32 1.90 18.32
N GLU A 363 -15.11 1.53 17.89
CA GLU A 363 -13.85 2.01 18.47
C GLU A 363 -13.76 3.53 18.31
N LYS A 364 -13.27 4.22 19.34
CA LYS A 364 -13.23 5.68 19.40
C LYS A 364 -11.86 6.20 19.07
N TYR A 365 -11.77 7.06 18.05
CA TYR A 365 -10.54 7.76 17.72
C TYR A 365 -10.37 8.97 18.64
N ARG A 366 -9.26 9.01 19.37
CA ARG A 366 -8.94 10.01 20.40
C ARG A 366 -7.47 10.39 20.37
N GLY A 367 -7.12 11.51 21.00
CA GLY A 367 -5.74 12.01 21.07
C GLY A 367 -5.03 12.02 19.71
N LEU A 368 -3.80 11.50 19.66
CA LEU A 368 -2.99 11.44 18.43
C LEU A 368 -3.67 10.66 17.29
N GLN A 369 -4.38 9.56 17.59
CA GLN A 369 -5.02 8.76 16.55
C GLN A 369 -6.11 9.55 15.82
N ARG A 370 -6.80 10.46 16.53
CA ARG A 370 -7.75 11.38 15.91
C ARG A 370 -7.03 12.31 14.94
N LEU A 371 -5.96 12.98 15.38
CA LEU A 371 -5.21 13.92 14.54
C LEU A 371 -4.63 13.22 13.30
N TRP A 372 -4.09 12.01 13.47
CA TRP A 372 -3.60 11.22 12.33
C TRP A 372 -4.71 10.86 11.35
N LEU A 373 -5.92 10.56 11.82
CA LEU A 373 -7.05 10.26 10.94
C LEU A 373 -7.58 11.52 10.24
N GLU A 374 -7.66 12.66 10.94
CA GLU A 374 -8.01 13.95 10.35
C GLU A 374 -7.07 14.30 9.20
N MET A 375 -5.75 14.20 9.44
CA MET A 375 -4.75 14.46 8.41
C MET A 375 -4.82 13.50 7.23
N GLN A 376 -5.06 12.22 7.49
CA GLN A 376 -5.23 11.23 6.41
C GLN A 376 -6.45 11.55 5.53
N ILE A 377 -7.57 11.98 6.12
CA ILE A 377 -8.76 12.39 5.36
C ILE A 377 -8.45 13.62 4.51
N VAL A 378 -7.82 14.65 5.09
CA VAL A 378 -7.51 15.90 4.39
C VAL A 378 -6.52 15.67 3.26
N VAL A 379 -5.42 14.96 3.51
CA VAL A 379 -4.36 14.76 2.51
C VAL A 379 -4.84 13.96 1.30
N LEU A 380 -5.78 13.01 1.49
CA LEU A 380 -6.40 12.28 0.38
C LEU A 380 -7.29 13.18 -0.48
N GLY A 381 -8.00 14.13 0.14
CA GLY A 381 -8.77 15.15 -0.57
C GLY A 381 -7.87 16.06 -1.41
N GLU A 382 -6.77 16.54 -0.82
CA GLU A 382 -5.79 17.37 -1.53
C GLU A 382 -5.10 16.60 -2.67
N LEU A 383 -4.78 15.33 -2.45
CA LEU A 383 -4.19 14.46 -3.47
C LEU A 383 -5.14 14.25 -4.65
N MET A 384 -6.42 13.98 -4.38
CA MET A 384 -7.43 13.84 -5.43
C MET A 384 -7.56 15.16 -6.23
N SER A 385 -7.63 16.30 -5.54
CA SER A 385 -7.66 17.64 -6.14
C SER A 385 -6.42 17.90 -7.01
N TYR A 386 -5.26 17.43 -6.58
CA TYR A 386 -4.02 17.51 -7.35
C TYR A 386 -4.06 16.67 -8.63
N MET A 387 -4.48 15.41 -8.54
CA MET A 387 -4.67 14.58 -9.72
C MET A 387 -5.72 15.17 -10.69
N ASN A 388 -6.74 15.85 -10.17
CA ASN A 388 -7.71 16.59 -10.98
C ASN A 388 -7.07 17.77 -11.72
N MET A 389 -6.20 18.54 -11.04
CA MET A 389 -5.46 19.63 -11.66
C MET A 389 -4.54 19.16 -12.80
N LEU A 390 -3.95 17.97 -12.65
CA LEU A 390 -3.17 17.33 -13.72
C LEU A 390 -4.04 16.86 -14.91
N GLY A 391 -5.36 16.82 -14.74
CA GLY A 391 -6.32 16.39 -15.77
C GLY A 391 -6.41 14.87 -15.88
N PHE A 392 -6.16 14.14 -14.80
CA PHE A 392 -6.17 12.68 -14.79
C PHE A 392 -7.59 12.09 -14.79
N TRP A 393 -8.49 12.65 -13.97
CA TRP A 393 -9.85 12.14 -13.83
C TRP A 393 -10.74 12.52 -15.01
N LYS A 394 -11.66 11.64 -15.37
CA LYS A 394 -12.79 11.97 -16.25
C LYS A 394 -14.05 12.16 -15.42
N ALA A 395 -14.83 13.20 -15.75
CA ALA A 395 -16.10 13.49 -15.08
C ALA A 395 -15.97 13.48 -13.54
N ASP A 396 -16.72 12.62 -12.85
CA ASP A 396 -16.80 12.48 -11.39
C ASP A 396 -15.96 11.33 -10.82
N GLU A 397 -15.14 10.65 -11.65
CA GLU A 397 -14.28 9.53 -11.23
C GLU A 397 -13.40 9.88 -10.01
N GLY A 398 -12.87 11.10 -9.97
CA GLY A 398 -12.02 11.56 -8.86
C GLY A 398 -12.78 11.61 -7.53
N GLN A 399 -14.02 12.10 -7.55
CA GLN A 399 -14.85 12.17 -6.35
C GLN A 399 -15.31 10.78 -5.91
N ALA A 400 -15.68 9.91 -6.86
CA ALA A 400 -16.02 8.52 -6.57
C ALA A 400 -14.84 7.76 -5.94
N THR A 401 -13.64 7.97 -6.50
CA THR A 401 -12.39 7.38 -5.98
C THR A 401 -12.06 7.88 -4.57
N LEU A 402 -12.16 9.19 -4.33
CA LEU A 402 -11.97 9.76 -2.99
C LEU A 402 -12.98 9.18 -1.99
N ASN A 403 -14.26 9.09 -2.36
CA ASN A 403 -15.27 8.49 -1.49
C ASN A 403 -14.93 7.04 -1.15
N GLY A 404 -14.43 6.26 -2.11
CA GLY A 404 -13.92 4.91 -1.89
C GLY A 404 -12.76 4.86 -0.89
N TRP A 405 -11.79 5.76 -1.02
CA TRP A 405 -10.68 5.86 -0.07
C TRP A 405 -11.16 6.24 1.34
N LEU A 406 -12.06 7.21 1.45
CA LEU A 406 -12.60 7.67 2.72
C LEU A 406 -13.49 6.60 3.39
N HIS A 407 -14.25 5.83 2.61
CA HIS A 407 -14.99 4.66 3.09
C HIS A 407 -14.05 3.59 3.67
N VAL A 408 -12.92 3.34 3.04
CA VAL A 408 -11.95 2.36 3.53
C VAL A 408 -11.34 2.78 4.89
N LEU A 409 -11.10 4.09 5.10
CA LEU A 409 -10.59 4.63 6.36
C LEU A 409 -11.66 4.76 7.46
N LEU A 410 -12.88 5.15 7.10
CA LEU A 410 -13.96 5.42 8.04
C LEU A 410 -15.32 4.92 7.49
N PRO A 411 -15.51 3.58 7.42
CA PRO A 411 -16.63 2.95 6.69
C PRO A 411 -18.00 3.24 7.30
N ASP A 412 -18.03 3.53 8.59
CA ASP A 412 -19.24 3.93 9.28
C ASP A 412 -19.78 5.27 8.76
N VAL A 413 -18.91 6.19 8.36
CA VAL A 413 -19.29 7.58 8.06
C VAL A 413 -19.48 7.82 6.59
N TYR A 414 -18.59 7.26 5.77
CA TYR A 414 -18.63 7.42 4.33
C TYR A 414 -19.36 6.24 3.71
N PRO A 415 -20.31 6.47 2.79
CA PRO A 415 -20.99 5.39 2.11
C PRO A 415 -19.99 4.57 1.29
N ALA A 416 -20.27 3.29 1.13
CA ALA A 416 -19.55 2.50 0.13
C ALA A 416 -19.67 3.21 -1.23
N PRO A 417 -18.59 3.30 -2.02
CA PRO A 417 -18.67 3.88 -3.34
C PRO A 417 -19.78 3.19 -4.13
N VAL A 418 -20.62 3.97 -4.79
CA VAL A 418 -21.62 3.46 -5.72
C VAL A 418 -20.84 3.00 -6.95
N ASP A 419 -20.82 1.69 -7.21
CA ASP A 419 -20.25 1.16 -8.46
C ASP A 419 -21.15 1.58 -9.62
N ASP A 420 -20.86 2.74 -10.22
CA ASP A 420 -21.48 3.22 -11.47
C ASP A 420 -20.68 2.80 -12.71
N LEU A 421 -19.87 1.74 -12.60
CA LEU A 421 -19.33 1.05 -13.77
C LEU A 421 -20.50 0.30 -14.46
N PRO A 422 -20.62 0.32 -15.80
CA PRO A 422 -21.41 -0.71 -16.46
C PRO A 422 -20.87 -2.05 -15.99
N VAL A 423 -21.77 -2.93 -15.56
CA VAL A 423 -21.45 -4.25 -14.99
C VAL A 423 -20.72 -5.08 -16.05
N ASP A 424 -19.42 -4.89 -16.14
CA ASP A 424 -18.44 -5.88 -16.54
C ASP A 424 -17.50 -6.02 -15.33
N ASP A 425 -17.57 -7.22 -14.74
CA ASP A 425 -16.80 -7.69 -13.58
C ASP A 425 -17.09 -7.05 -12.21
N SER A 426 -18.29 -7.32 -11.70
CA SER A 426 -18.40 -7.64 -10.27
C SER A 426 -17.66 -8.96 -10.02
N LYS A 427 -16.53 -8.90 -9.29
CA LYS A 427 -16.19 -9.99 -8.36
C LYS A 427 -17.33 -10.08 -7.35
N HIS A 428 -18.45 -10.69 -7.76
CA HIS A 428 -19.37 -11.29 -6.82
C HIS A 428 -18.49 -12.14 -5.92
N VAL A 429 -18.50 -11.83 -4.62
CA VAL A 429 -18.07 -12.81 -3.61
C VAL A 429 -19.04 -13.97 -3.82
N LEU A 430 -18.57 -14.92 -4.62
CA LEU A 430 -19.37 -15.96 -5.24
C LEU A 430 -19.82 -16.86 -4.09
N ASN A 431 -21.06 -16.63 -3.64
CA ASN A 431 -21.62 -17.40 -2.57
C ASN A 431 -22.10 -18.70 -3.19
N TYR A 432 -21.27 -19.73 -3.09
CA TYR A 432 -21.57 -21.03 -3.67
C TYR A 432 -22.95 -21.57 -3.25
N GLU A 433 -23.46 -21.23 -2.06
CA GLU A 433 -24.80 -21.67 -1.63
C GLU A 433 -25.94 -20.97 -2.38
N THR A 434 -25.76 -19.74 -2.85
CA THR A 434 -26.83 -18.97 -3.53
C THR A 434 -26.63 -18.90 -5.04
N ASP A 435 -25.38 -18.92 -5.50
CA ASP A 435 -25.03 -18.54 -6.88
C ASP A 435 -24.72 -19.76 -7.76
N SER A 436 -24.46 -20.93 -7.16
CA SER A 436 -24.02 -22.12 -7.92
C SER A 436 -25.04 -22.62 -8.93
N GLN A 437 -26.33 -22.51 -8.63
CA GLN A 437 -27.39 -22.94 -9.55
C GLN A 437 -27.44 -22.03 -10.79
N ASP A 438 -27.44 -20.70 -10.58
CA ASP A 438 -27.43 -19.71 -11.66
C ASP A 438 -26.18 -19.83 -12.54
N LEU A 439 -25.01 -20.02 -11.92
CA LEU A 439 -23.75 -20.23 -12.65
C LEU A 439 -23.76 -21.50 -13.50
N LEU A 440 -24.27 -22.60 -12.96
CA LEU A 440 -24.40 -23.84 -13.72
C LEU A 440 -25.42 -23.68 -14.87
N GLU A 441 -26.54 -22.99 -14.64
CA GLU A 441 -27.54 -22.72 -15.66
C GLU A 441 -26.96 -21.87 -16.81
N LYS A 442 -26.24 -20.78 -16.48
CA LYS A 442 -25.51 -19.96 -17.45
C LYS A 442 -24.50 -20.77 -18.25
N LEU A 443 -23.71 -21.61 -17.57
CA LEU A 443 -22.74 -22.49 -18.23
C LEU A 443 -23.44 -23.45 -19.19
N VAL A 444 -24.48 -24.16 -18.77
CA VAL A 444 -25.20 -25.11 -19.63
C VAL A 444 -25.82 -24.37 -20.82
N ALA A 445 -26.38 -23.18 -20.62
CA ALA A 445 -26.91 -22.35 -21.70
C ALA A 445 -25.84 -21.96 -22.74
N ALA A 446 -24.65 -21.56 -22.29
CA ALA A 446 -23.53 -21.25 -23.16
C ALA A 446 -23.00 -22.50 -23.90
N MET A 447 -22.93 -23.64 -23.20
CA MET A 447 -22.51 -24.89 -23.81
C MET A 447 -23.45 -25.32 -24.94
N VAL A 448 -24.78 -25.21 -24.75
CA VAL A 448 -25.77 -25.60 -25.76
C VAL A 448 -26.17 -24.46 -26.71
N ALA A 449 -25.41 -23.37 -26.75
CA ALA A 449 -25.61 -22.32 -27.75
C ALA A 449 -25.46 -22.87 -29.18
N PRO A 450 -26.15 -22.30 -30.19
CA PRO A 450 -26.16 -22.83 -31.56
C PRO A 450 -24.77 -23.12 -32.15
N GLU A 451 -23.80 -22.25 -31.90
CA GLU A 451 -22.40 -22.34 -32.31
C GLU A 451 -21.64 -23.52 -31.67
N ASN A 452 -22.06 -23.94 -30.47
CA ASN A 452 -21.43 -25.00 -29.68
C ASN A 452 -22.17 -26.34 -29.77
N CYS A 453 -23.35 -26.38 -30.38
CA CYS A 453 -24.17 -27.58 -30.50
C CYS A 453 -23.46 -28.74 -31.23
N LYS A 454 -22.46 -28.44 -32.06
CA LYS A 454 -21.58 -29.44 -32.67
C LYS A 454 -20.85 -30.33 -31.66
N HIS A 455 -20.72 -29.92 -30.40
CA HIS A 455 -20.06 -30.69 -29.34
C HIS A 455 -20.99 -31.70 -28.65
N PHE A 456 -22.29 -31.75 -28.99
CA PHE A 456 -23.23 -32.71 -28.42
C PHE A 456 -23.55 -33.85 -29.38
N MET A 457 -23.81 -35.04 -28.82
CA MET A 457 -24.12 -36.23 -29.59
C MET A 457 -25.26 -37.04 -28.98
N ALA A 458 -26.18 -37.50 -29.82
CA ALA A 458 -27.20 -38.46 -29.43
C ALA A 458 -26.62 -39.88 -29.38
N VAL A 459 -26.76 -40.57 -28.25
CA VAL A 459 -26.22 -41.92 -28.03
C VAL A 459 -27.34 -42.90 -27.65
N PRO A 460 -27.42 -44.08 -28.30
CA PRO A 460 -28.40 -45.09 -27.91
C PRO A 460 -28.07 -45.67 -26.53
N VAL A 461 -29.04 -46.34 -25.89
CA VAL A 461 -28.88 -46.76 -24.47
C VAL A 461 -27.70 -47.72 -24.24
N LYS A 462 -27.31 -48.49 -25.24
CA LYS A 462 -26.12 -49.37 -25.24
C LYS A 462 -24.99 -48.85 -26.15
N GLY A 463 -25.02 -47.57 -26.51
CA GLY A 463 -24.01 -46.96 -27.37
C GLY A 463 -22.71 -46.66 -26.66
N GLU A 464 -21.65 -46.55 -27.44
CA GLU A 464 -20.33 -46.09 -27.00
C GLU A 464 -20.36 -44.58 -26.73
N PHE A 465 -19.41 -44.12 -25.91
CA PHE A 465 -19.24 -42.72 -25.52
C PHE A 465 -17.93 -42.17 -26.10
N PRO A 466 -17.90 -41.86 -27.41
CA PRO A 466 -16.69 -41.39 -28.05
C PRO A 466 -16.34 -39.99 -27.57
N MET A 467 -15.05 -39.72 -27.37
CA MET A 467 -14.56 -38.40 -26.97
C MET A 467 -14.51 -37.39 -28.11
N LYS A 468 -14.44 -37.89 -29.35
CA LYS A 468 -14.39 -37.09 -30.57
C LYS A 468 -15.36 -37.64 -31.58
N LYS A 469 -15.95 -36.73 -32.37
CA LYS A 469 -16.68 -37.09 -33.59
C LYS A 469 -15.71 -37.54 -34.68
N VAL A 470 -16.26 -38.15 -35.72
CA VAL A 470 -15.49 -38.62 -36.89
C VAL A 470 -14.73 -37.49 -37.58
N ASP A 471 -15.24 -36.25 -37.50
CA ASP A 471 -14.60 -35.04 -38.03
C ASP A 471 -13.53 -34.44 -37.10
N GLY A 472 -13.25 -35.08 -35.97
CA GLY A 472 -12.26 -34.63 -34.99
C GLY A 472 -12.79 -33.66 -33.92
N THR A 473 -14.07 -33.27 -33.97
CA THR A 473 -14.69 -32.37 -32.98
C THR A 473 -14.79 -33.03 -31.61
N ASP A 474 -14.31 -32.38 -30.56
CA ASP A 474 -14.46 -32.86 -29.17
C ASP A 474 -15.92 -32.91 -28.74
N ILE A 475 -16.31 -33.96 -28.01
CA ILE A 475 -17.67 -34.14 -27.51
C ILE A 475 -17.75 -33.65 -26.06
N TRP A 476 -18.60 -32.66 -25.82
CA TRP A 476 -18.83 -32.09 -24.49
C TRP A 476 -19.91 -32.82 -23.70
N GLY A 477 -20.89 -33.41 -24.39
CA GLY A 477 -21.99 -34.10 -23.72
C GLY A 477 -22.82 -34.99 -24.62
N TYR A 478 -23.59 -35.88 -23.98
CA TYR A 478 -24.37 -36.91 -24.64
C TYR A 478 -25.85 -36.76 -24.32
N VAL A 479 -26.69 -36.76 -25.36
CA VAL A 479 -28.14 -36.88 -25.19
C VAL A 479 -28.51 -38.35 -25.26
N ARG A 480 -29.12 -38.90 -24.21
CA ARG A 480 -29.56 -40.31 -24.16
C ARG A 480 -30.75 -40.51 -23.23
N GLY A 481 -31.51 -41.58 -23.45
CA GLY A 481 -32.53 -42.04 -22.52
C GLY A 481 -31.90 -42.55 -21.21
N PHE A 482 -32.37 -42.03 -20.07
CA PHE A 482 -31.99 -42.47 -18.73
C PHE A 482 -33.18 -43.09 -18.02
N GLN A 483 -32.98 -44.23 -17.34
CA GLN A 483 -34.05 -44.94 -16.67
C GLN A 483 -34.28 -44.35 -15.27
N VAL A 484 -35.49 -43.84 -15.03
CA VAL A 484 -35.92 -43.26 -13.76
C VAL A 484 -37.03 -44.13 -13.19
N THR A 485 -37.06 -44.25 -11.85
CA THR A 485 -38.15 -44.92 -11.16
C THR A 485 -39.15 -43.87 -10.69
N GLY A 486 -40.39 -44.01 -11.12
CA GLY A 486 -41.50 -43.12 -10.73
C GLY A 486 -41.90 -43.27 -9.27
N LYS A 487 -42.74 -42.34 -8.82
CA LYS A 487 -43.35 -42.40 -7.48
C LYS A 487 -44.26 -43.61 -7.29
N ASP A 488 -44.74 -44.19 -8.39
CA ASP A 488 -45.53 -45.41 -8.50
C ASP A 488 -44.68 -46.70 -8.53
N GLY A 489 -43.35 -46.59 -8.47
CA GLY A 489 -42.43 -47.72 -8.52
C GLY A 489 -42.19 -48.27 -9.93
N HIS A 490 -42.89 -47.76 -10.95
CA HIS A 490 -42.67 -48.14 -12.34
C HIS A 490 -41.44 -47.43 -12.90
N ARG A 491 -40.70 -48.12 -13.78
CA ARG A 491 -39.51 -47.56 -14.42
C ARG A 491 -39.86 -47.03 -15.80
N TYR A 492 -39.65 -45.74 -16.02
CA TYR A 492 -39.79 -45.09 -17.32
C TYR A 492 -38.45 -44.46 -17.76
N ARG A 493 -38.31 -44.18 -19.06
CA ARG A 493 -37.12 -43.53 -19.60
C ARG A 493 -37.41 -42.07 -19.86
N VAL A 494 -36.53 -41.19 -19.40
CA VAL A 494 -36.56 -39.75 -19.68
C VAL A 494 -35.37 -39.38 -20.56
N PRO A 495 -35.53 -38.45 -21.51
CA PRO A 495 -34.41 -37.94 -22.28
C PRO A 495 -33.51 -37.07 -21.37
N THR A 496 -32.22 -37.38 -21.37
CA THR A 496 -31.24 -36.69 -20.53
C THR A 496 -30.06 -36.19 -21.30
N LEU A 497 -29.55 -35.03 -20.90
CA LEU A 497 -28.25 -34.52 -21.26
C LEU A 497 -27.24 -34.94 -20.17
N GLN A 498 -26.19 -35.63 -20.58
CA GLN A 498 -25.16 -36.18 -19.71
C GLN A 498 -23.82 -35.54 -20.01
N ILE A 499 -23.24 -34.87 -19.02
CA ILE A 499 -21.97 -34.14 -19.13
C ILE A 499 -21.05 -34.62 -18.04
N ARG A 500 -19.80 -34.99 -18.39
CA ARG A 500 -18.82 -35.40 -17.38
C ARG A 500 -18.28 -34.21 -16.63
N GLU A 501 -17.94 -34.42 -15.36
CA GLU A 501 -17.50 -33.35 -14.46
C GLU A 501 -16.17 -32.72 -14.90
N ASP A 502 -15.22 -33.54 -15.37
CA ASP A 502 -13.94 -33.08 -15.94
C ASP A 502 -14.14 -32.16 -17.16
N VAL A 503 -15.00 -32.59 -18.09
CA VAL A 503 -15.36 -31.82 -19.29
C VAL A 503 -16.10 -30.55 -18.90
N LEU A 504 -17.02 -30.63 -17.94
CA LEU A 504 -17.78 -29.48 -17.48
C LEU A 504 -16.86 -28.42 -16.89
N THR A 505 -15.87 -28.80 -16.08
CA THR A 505 -14.86 -27.88 -15.53
C THR A 505 -13.97 -27.28 -16.61
N GLU A 506 -13.51 -28.08 -17.58
CA GLU A 506 -12.67 -27.61 -18.69
C GLU A 506 -13.42 -26.62 -19.59
N VAL A 507 -14.65 -26.95 -19.98
CA VAL A 507 -15.49 -26.10 -20.82
C VAL A 507 -15.95 -24.85 -20.08
N ALA A 508 -16.14 -24.93 -18.76
CA ALA A 508 -16.51 -23.77 -17.97
C ALA A 508 -15.43 -22.69 -17.98
N ALA A 509 -14.17 -23.08 -17.83
CA ALA A 509 -13.04 -22.16 -17.93
C ALA A 509 -12.94 -21.50 -19.33
N MET A 510 -13.43 -22.17 -20.37
CA MET A 510 -13.44 -21.66 -21.74
C MET A 510 -14.61 -20.71 -22.01
N LEU A 511 -15.82 -21.06 -21.57
CA LEU A 511 -17.06 -20.35 -21.94
C LEU A 511 -17.49 -19.27 -20.97
N ILE A 512 -17.09 -19.38 -19.70
CA ILE A 512 -17.43 -18.45 -18.64
C ILE A 512 -16.11 -17.95 -18.03
N PRO A 513 -15.60 -16.78 -18.45
CA PRO A 513 -14.30 -16.26 -18.02
C PRO A 513 -14.34 -15.68 -16.59
N ILE A 514 -14.97 -16.40 -15.66
CA ILE A 514 -15.08 -16.03 -14.24
C ILE A 514 -14.14 -16.95 -13.45
N GLU A 515 -13.30 -16.36 -12.61
CA GLU A 515 -12.38 -17.07 -11.72
C GLU A 515 -13.17 -17.67 -10.54
N CYS A 516 -13.58 -18.95 -10.65
CA CYS A 516 -14.30 -19.67 -9.58
C CYS A 516 -13.96 -21.16 -9.51
N ASP A 517 -14.20 -21.79 -8.35
CA ASP A 517 -14.02 -23.23 -8.18
C ASP A 517 -15.25 -23.98 -8.73
N TRP A 518 -15.19 -24.34 -10.02
CA TRP A 518 -16.25 -25.07 -10.70
C TRP A 518 -16.57 -26.43 -10.08
N LEU A 519 -15.60 -27.09 -9.42
CA LEU A 519 -15.87 -28.34 -8.70
C LEU A 519 -16.73 -28.07 -7.47
N ALA A 520 -16.47 -26.98 -6.75
CA ALA A 520 -17.31 -26.53 -5.64
C ALA A 520 -18.72 -26.14 -6.09
N VAL A 521 -18.86 -25.45 -7.23
CA VAL A 521 -20.16 -25.14 -7.85
C VAL A 521 -20.94 -26.42 -8.13
N ILE A 522 -20.35 -27.37 -8.87
CA ILE A 522 -20.99 -28.63 -9.26
C ILE A 522 -21.40 -29.45 -8.02
N LYS A 523 -20.53 -29.50 -7.02
CA LYS A 523 -20.83 -30.19 -5.75
C LYS A 523 -22.01 -29.55 -5.04
N THR A 524 -22.05 -28.22 -4.94
CA THR A 524 -23.13 -27.48 -4.28
C THR A 524 -24.45 -27.67 -4.99
N VAL A 525 -24.49 -27.60 -6.34
CA VAL A 525 -25.73 -27.87 -7.08
C VAL A 525 -26.23 -29.31 -6.87
N ARG A 526 -25.32 -30.29 -6.80
CA ARG A 526 -25.70 -31.68 -6.46
C ARG A 526 -26.25 -31.82 -5.05
N GLU A 527 -25.89 -30.94 -4.11
CA GLU A 527 -26.43 -30.93 -2.76
C GLU A 527 -27.81 -30.24 -2.73
N GLN A 528 -27.99 -29.17 -3.50
CA GLN A 528 -29.25 -28.44 -3.65
C GLN A 528 -30.34 -29.26 -4.38
N GLN A 529 -29.95 -30.19 -5.26
CA GLN A 529 -30.88 -31.06 -6.01
C GLN A 529 -32.00 -30.29 -6.76
N PRO A 530 -31.66 -29.35 -7.66
CA PRO A 530 -32.65 -28.71 -8.53
C PRO A 530 -33.43 -29.74 -9.33
N ASP A 531 -34.66 -29.38 -9.68
CA ASP A 531 -35.65 -30.30 -10.26
C ASP A 531 -35.25 -30.86 -11.63
N TYR A 532 -34.40 -30.14 -12.39
CA TYR A 532 -33.83 -30.58 -13.66
C TYR A 532 -32.73 -31.64 -13.52
N LEU A 533 -32.17 -31.88 -12.32
CA LEU A 533 -31.24 -32.99 -12.10
C LEU A 533 -31.99 -34.31 -11.94
N VAL A 534 -31.54 -35.33 -12.67
CA VAL A 534 -32.20 -36.65 -12.68
C VAL A 534 -31.55 -37.60 -11.69
N GLY A 535 -32.33 -38.01 -10.70
CA GLY A 535 -31.91 -38.90 -9.62
C GLY A 535 -30.92 -38.24 -8.66
N LYS A 536 -30.50 -38.96 -7.62
CA LYS A 536 -29.28 -38.60 -6.87
C LYS A 536 -28.09 -38.80 -7.81
N SER A 537 -27.84 -37.83 -8.69
CA SER A 537 -26.84 -37.81 -9.78
C SER A 537 -25.41 -38.23 -9.39
N LYS A 538 -25.13 -38.40 -8.10
CA LYS A 538 -23.85 -38.84 -7.50
C LYS A 538 -23.32 -40.20 -8.00
N ASN A 539 -24.15 -41.04 -8.62
CA ASN A 539 -23.77 -42.43 -8.97
C ASN A 539 -23.56 -42.69 -10.47
N VAL A 540 -23.84 -41.73 -11.36
CA VAL A 540 -23.62 -41.93 -12.79
C VAL A 540 -22.19 -41.58 -13.12
N ARG A 541 -21.48 -42.51 -13.76
CA ARG A 541 -20.12 -42.29 -14.23
C ARG A 541 -19.96 -42.76 -15.66
N LEU A 542 -19.32 -41.94 -16.47
CA LEU A 542 -19.01 -42.24 -17.87
C LEU A 542 -17.50 -42.53 -18.02
N PRO A 543 -17.10 -43.36 -19.00
CA PRO A 543 -15.70 -43.66 -19.25
C PRO A 543 -14.93 -42.44 -19.74
N VAL A 544 -13.63 -42.44 -19.43
CA VAL A 544 -12.61 -41.54 -19.99
C VAL A 544 -11.79 -42.36 -20.98
N ASP A 545 -11.61 -41.87 -22.20
CA ASP A 545 -11.00 -42.66 -23.28
C ASP A 545 -9.52 -42.97 -22.98
N GLY A 546 -9.09 -44.20 -23.29
CA GLY A 546 -7.74 -44.69 -22.99
C GLY A 546 -7.43 -45.00 -21.52
N GLU A 547 -8.37 -44.76 -20.59
CA GLU A 547 -8.20 -45.04 -19.16
C GLU A 547 -9.28 -46.00 -18.65
N SER A 548 -8.93 -46.89 -17.70
CA SER A 548 -9.92 -47.70 -16.94
C SER A 548 -10.72 -46.85 -15.92
N ARG A 549 -10.69 -45.53 -16.06
CA ARG A 549 -11.21 -44.55 -15.10
C ARG A 549 -12.62 -44.13 -15.48
N LEU A 550 -13.52 -44.13 -14.50
CA LEU A 550 -14.89 -43.64 -14.63
C LEU A 550 -15.00 -42.25 -13.97
N CYS A 551 -15.45 -41.25 -14.71
CA CYS A 551 -15.63 -39.88 -14.22
C CYS A 551 -17.09 -39.61 -13.84
N ALA A 552 -17.31 -38.89 -12.74
CA ALA A 552 -18.64 -38.50 -12.31
C ALA A 552 -19.35 -37.67 -13.39
N THR A 553 -20.66 -37.88 -13.54
CA THR A 553 -21.43 -37.32 -14.65
C THR A 553 -22.68 -36.62 -14.11
N LEU A 554 -22.89 -35.39 -14.57
CA LEU A 554 -24.11 -34.65 -14.34
C LEU A 554 -25.18 -35.14 -15.32
N VAL A 555 -26.38 -35.45 -14.81
CA VAL A 555 -27.50 -35.95 -15.62
C VAL A 555 -28.67 -34.98 -15.51
N LEU A 556 -28.95 -34.28 -16.60
CA LEU A 556 -29.95 -33.22 -16.70
C LEU A 556 -31.16 -33.72 -17.50
N SER A 557 -32.38 -33.50 -17.03
CA SER A 557 -33.62 -33.85 -17.72
C SER A 557 -33.89 -32.84 -18.83
N VAL A 558 -33.82 -33.24 -20.11
CA VAL A 558 -34.00 -32.32 -21.25
C VAL A 558 -35.36 -31.61 -21.20
N GLU A 559 -36.40 -32.32 -20.75
CA GLU A 559 -37.77 -31.78 -20.60
C GLU A 559 -37.88 -30.66 -19.57
N LYS A 560 -36.95 -30.59 -18.60
CA LYS A 560 -36.96 -29.60 -17.51
C LYS A 560 -35.96 -28.47 -17.71
N LEU A 561 -35.27 -28.45 -18.86
CA LEU A 561 -34.37 -27.36 -19.24
C LEU A 561 -35.11 -26.26 -20.01
N SER A 562 -36.39 -26.02 -19.70
CA SER A 562 -37.23 -25.02 -20.39
C SER A 562 -36.79 -23.57 -20.13
N TRP A 563 -35.88 -23.36 -19.18
CA TRP A 563 -35.21 -22.10 -18.90
C TRP A 563 -34.08 -21.77 -19.89
N LEU A 564 -33.63 -22.75 -20.70
CA LEU A 564 -32.68 -22.50 -21.77
C LEU A 564 -33.29 -21.59 -22.86
N PRO A 565 -32.46 -20.82 -23.59
CA PRO A 565 -32.91 -20.12 -24.79
C PRO A 565 -33.60 -21.08 -25.77
N LYS A 566 -34.73 -20.66 -26.35
CA LYS A 566 -35.57 -21.52 -27.22
C LYS A 566 -34.79 -22.23 -28.32
N GLY A 567 -33.81 -21.54 -28.93
CA GLY A 567 -32.95 -22.15 -29.96
C GLY A 567 -32.11 -23.32 -29.43
N ALA A 568 -31.49 -23.14 -28.26
CA ALA A 568 -30.68 -24.16 -27.61
C ALA A 568 -31.51 -25.35 -27.12
N TRP A 569 -32.70 -25.08 -26.55
CA TRP A 569 -33.60 -26.13 -26.09
C TRP A 569 -34.16 -26.97 -27.26
N ASN A 570 -34.53 -26.32 -28.38
CA ASN A 570 -34.98 -27.01 -29.59
C ASN A 570 -33.93 -27.99 -30.12
N ILE A 571 -32.65 -27.63 -30.07
CA ILE A 571 -31.57 -28.49 -30.53
C ILE A 571 -31.43 -29.75 -29.65
N LEU A 572 -31.58 -29.62 -28.32
CA LEU A 572 -31.59 -30.78 -27.43
C LEU A 572 -32.81 -31.69 -27.68
N LEU A 573 -33.96 -31.11 -28.03
CA LEU A 573 -35.16 -31.85 -28.41
C LEU A 573 -34.98 -32.57 -29.77
N GLU A 574 -34.34 -31.93 -30.75
CA GLU A 574 -33.99 -32.56 -32.04
C GLU A 574 -33.03 -33.73 -31.85
N LEU A 575 -31.98 -33.57 -31.03
CA LEU A 575 -31.06 -34.65 -30.66
C LEU A 575 -31.79 -35.80 -29.94
N THR A 576 -32.84 -35.48 -29.18
CA THR A 576 -33.70 -36.49 -28.54
C THR A 576 -34.53 -37.27 -29.56
N ALA A 577 -35.08 -36.59 -30.57
CA ALA A 577 -35.84 -37.23 -31.65
C ALA A 577 -34.97 -38.22 -32.46
N LEU A 578 -33.68 -37.92 -32.64
CA LEU A 578 -32.71 -38.82 -33.29
C LEU A 578 -32.47 -40.13 -32.51
N ILE A 579 -32.72 -40.14 -31.19
CA ILE A 579 -32.67 -41.36 -30.38
C ILE A 579 -33.92 -42.22 -30.67
N ALA A 580 -35.10 -41.58 -30.72
CA ALA A 580 -36.36 -42.28 -30.98
C ALA A 580 -36.36 -42.96 -32.37
N GLN A 581 -35.82 -42.30 -33.40
CA GLN A 581 -35.71 -42.85 -34.76
C GLN A 581 -34.73 -44.03 -34.90
N LYS A 582 -33.82 -44.25 -33.94
CA LYS A 582 -32.87 -45.37 -33.93
C LYS A 582 -33.31 -46.55 -33.07
N THR A 583 -34.52 -46.50 -32.51
CA THR A 583 -35.05 -47.54 -31.62
C THR A 583 -36.28 -48.28 -32.21
N GLU A 584 -36.69 -47.92 -33.43
CA GLU A 584 -37.42 -48.81 -34.36
C GLU A 584 -36.42 -49.61 -35.19
#